data_AF-F3KD85-F1
#
_entry.id   AF-F3KD85-F1
#
_cell.length_a   1.000
_cell.length_b   1.000
_cell.length_c   1.000
_cell.angle_alpha   90.00
_cell.angle_beta   90.00
_cell.angle_gamma   90.00
#
_symmetry.space_group_name_H-M   'P 1'
#
loop_
_entity.id
_entity.type
_entity.pdbx_description
1 polymer ?
#
loop_
_entity_poly.entity_id
_entity_poly.type
_entity_poly.pdbx_seq_one_letter_code
_entity_poly.pdbx_strand_id
1 'polypeptide(L)'
;MVDFSIYSLPIEEQNAFKAILLVPIGALIVVILRTLVGIRTSGTFMPILIALAFIKTSLITGLFIFIFVVSAGLLIRSYLSHLNLLLVARISAVIIVVIGLMAAMSIVSQKLGFSQALTVTFFPMIILAWTIERMSILWEEDGPKEVLIQGAGSLFVAILAYLCMTNRVVEYLTFNFPELLFVNLAVILLLGQYTGYRLSELRRFQPLAETELDSVLRQQKSNHNTANDK
;
A
#
# COMPACT_ATOMS: atom_id res chain seq x y z
N MET A 1 34.20 -13.81 24.50
CA MET A 1 33.80 -14.09 23.12
C MET A 1 32.60 -13.20 22.85
N VAL A 2 32.58 -12.46 21.74
CA VAL A 2 31.49 -11.51 21.46
C VAL A 2 30.25 -12.33 21.08
N ASP A 3 29.21 -12.29 21.89
CA ASP A 3 27.95 -13.00 21.62
C ASP A 3 27.18 -12.28 20.51
N PHE A 4 27.36 -12.76 19.27
CA PHE A 4 26.63 -12.32 18.06
C PHE A 4 25.17 -12.82 18.02
N SER A 5 24.49 -12.89 19.16
CA SER A 5 23.10 -13.29 19.25
C SER A 5 22.20 -12.06 19.32
N ILE A 6 21.17 -12.00 18.48
CA ILE A 6 20.18 -10.90 18.51
C ILE A 6 19.50 -10.81 19.90
N TYR A 7 19.46 -11.91 20.64
CA TYR A 7 18.91 -11.99 21.99
C TYR A 7 19.77 -11.31 23.06
N SER A 8 21.03 -10.96 22.78
CA SER A 8 21.90 -10.22 23.70
C SER A 8 21.65 -8.71 23.68
N LEU A 9 20.89 -8.22 22.70
CA LEU A 9 20.57 -6.80 22.55
C LEU A 9 19.50 -6.34 23.56
N PRO A 10 19.49 -5.06 23.97
CA PRO A 10 18.38 -4.48 24.71
C PRO A 10 17.03 -4.70 24.01
N ILE A 11 15.95 -4.86 24.78
CA ILE A 11 14.59 -5.14 24.26
C ILE A 11 14.13 -4.10 23.23
N GLU A 12 14.53 -2.84 23.40
CA GLU A 12 14.23 -1.77 22.43
C GLU A 12 14.89 -2.00 21.07
N GLU A 13 16.16 -2.41 21.06
CA GLU A 13 16.91 -2.71 19.84
C GLU A 13 16.38 -3.98 19.15
N GLN A 14 15.96 -4.98 19.93
CA GLN A 14 15.30 -6.18 19.38
C GLN A 14 14.01 -5.83 18.66
N ASN A 15 13.20 -4.92 19.19
CA ASN A 15 11.95 -4.47 18.56
C ASN A 15 12.20 -3.72 17.24
N ALA A 16 13.28 -2.93 17.17
CA ALA A 16 13.70 -2.30 15.93
C ALA A 16 14.12 -3.34 14.89
N PHE A 17 14.92 -4.33 15.31
CA PHE A 17 15.39 -5.41 14.43
C PHE A 17 14.23 -6.26 13.89
N LYS A 18 13.29 -6.65 14.75
CA LYS A 18 12.04 -7.34 14.35
C LYS A 18 11.29 -6.59 13.26
N ALA A 19 11.13 -5.27 13.41
CA ALA A 19 10.43 -4.46 12.44
C ALA A 19 11.13 -4.46 11.06
N ILE A 20 12.47 -4.39 11.03
CA ILE A 20 13.26 -4.45 9.80
C ILE A 20 13.10 -5.81 9.12
N LEU A 21 13.18 -6.90 9.89
CA LEU A 21 13.07 -8.26 9.37
C LEU A 21 11.69 -8.56 8.78
N LEU A 22 10.64 -7.88 9.23
CA LEU A 22 9.28 -8.01 8.69
C LEU A 22 9.09 -7.28 7.34
N VAL A 23 9.94 -6.31 6.99
CA VAL A 23 9.80 -5.50 5.75
C VAL A 23 9.73 -6.38 4.48
N PRO A 24 10.61 -7.39 4.30
CA PRO A 24 10.54 -8.29 3.14
C PRO A 24 9.24 -9.10 3.06
N ILE A 25 8.60 -9.41 4.19
CA ILE A 25 7.27 -10.05 4.18
C ILE A 25 6.23 -9.08 3.61
N GLY A 26 6.27 -7.81 4.03
CA GLY A 26 5.44 -6.77 3.43
C GLY A 26 5.67 -6.67 1.91
N ALA A 27 6.92 -6.71 1.47
CA ALA A 27 7.27 -6.69 0.04
C ALA A 27 6.68 -7.87 -0.73
N LEU A 28 6.72 -9.08 -0.17
CA LEU A 28 6.10 -10.26 -0.77
C LEU A 28 4.59 -10.06 -0.99
N ILE A 29 3.88 -9.54 0.01
CA ILE A 29 2.45 -9.23 -0.10
C ILE A 29 2.18 -8.21 -1.21
N VAL A 30 2.99 -7.14 -1.30
CA VAL A 30 2.87 -6.16 -2.39
C VAL A 30 3.06 -6.82 -3.75
N VAL A 31 4.10 -7.64 -3.91
CA VAL A 31 4.41 -8.31 -5.19
C VAL A 31 3.27 -9.25 -5.59
N ILE A 32 2.76 -10.07 -4.66
CA ILE A 32 1.63 -10.96 -4.90
C ILE A 32 0.40 -10.17 -5.39
N LEU A 33 0.02 -9.12 -4.67
CA LEU A 33 -1.19 -8.36 -4.98
C LEU A 33 -1.04 -7.52 -6.26
N ARG A 34 0.16 -7.01 -6.56
CA ARG A 34 0.40 -6.22 -7.77
C ARG A 34 0.54 -7.09 -9.01
N THR A 35 1.23 -8.22 -8.91
CA THR A 35 1.53 -9.09 -10.06
C THR A 35 0.41 -10.09 -10.32
N LEU A 36 -0.09 -10.80 -9.29
CA LEU A 36 -1.13 -11.81 -9.48
C LEU A 36 -2.53 -11.20 -9.51
N VAL A 37 -2.86 -10.31 -8.57
CA VAL A 37 -4.21 -9.72 -8.50
C VAL A 37 -4.35 -8.52 -9.43
N GLY A 38 -3.30 -7.72 -9.61
CA GLY A 38 -3.34 -6.51 -10.44
C GLY A 38 -3.82 -5.25 -9.71
N ILE A 39 -3.68 -5.19 -8.38
CA ILE A 39 -4.05 -4.00 -7.61
C ILE A 39 -3.13 -2.84 -7.98
N ARG A 40 -3.74 -1.70 -8.32
CA ARG A 40 -3.01 -0.45 -8.58
C ARG A 40 -2.67 0.23 -7.26
N THR A 41 -1.39 0.47 -7.03
CA THR A 41 -0.84 1.15 -5.85
C THR A 41 0.05 2.30 -6.30
N SER A 42 0.19 3.31 -5.44
CA SER A 42 1.12 4.42 -5.67
C SER A 42 2.56 3.98 -5.37
N GLY A 43 3.14 3.23 -6.32
CA GLY A 43 4.44 2.59 -6.18
C GLY A 43 4.39 1.27 -5.37
N THR A 44 5.54 0.61 -5.25
CA THR A 44 5.67 -0.67 -4.53
C THR A 44 6.05 -0.50 -3.07
N PHE A 45 6.80 0.55 -2.76
CA PHE A 45 7.32 0.77 -1.41
C PHE A 45 6.30 1.43 -0.49
N MET A 46 5.42 2.25 -1.06
CA MET A 46 4.47 3.04 -0.28
C MET A 46 3.52 2.19 0.58
N PRO A 47 2.89 1.10 0.10
CA PRO A 47 2.07 0.24 0.96
C PRO A 47 2.85 -0.34 2.14
N ILE A 48 4.14 -0.64 1.94
CA ILE A 48 5.03 -1.19 2.97
C ILE A 48 5.30 -0.14 4.04
N LEU A 49 5.60 1.10 3.64
CA LEU A 49 5.77 2.22 4.58
C LEU A 49 4.51 2.47 5.40
N ILE A 50 3.33 2.48 4.76
CA ILE A 50 2.05 2.66 5.47
C ILE A 50 1.82 1.53 6.49
N ALA A 51 2.11 0.28 6.12
CA ALA A 51 2.03 -0.85 7.05
C ALA A 51 2.98 -0.68 8.25
N LEU A 52 4.21 -0.23 8.03
CA LEU A 52 5.17 0.07 9.09
C LEU A 52 4.67 1.19 10.02
N ALA A 53 4.02 2.22 9.47
CA ALA A 53 3.39 3.25 10.29
C ALA A 53 2.30 2.66 11.20
N PHE A 54 1.46 1.76 10.67
CA PHE A 54 0.42 1.07 11.45
C PHE A 54 0.97 0.13 12.53
N ILE A 55 2.14 -0.49 12.31
CA ILE A 55 2.83 -1.27 13.36
C ILE A 55 3.17 -0.38 14.56
N LYS A 56 3.52 0.88 14.34
CA LYS A 56 3.86 1.82 15.42
C LYS A 56 2.64 2.51 16.04
N THR A 57 1.57 2.72 15.28
CA THR A 57 0.39 3.48 15.74
C THR A 57 -0.83 2.64 16.08
N SER A 58 -0.78 1.32 15.84
CA SER A 58 -1.94 0.42 15.74
C SER A 58 -2.77 0.63 14.48
N LEU A 59 -3.42 -0.43 14.00
CA LEU A 59 -4.18 -0.39 12.74
C LEU A 59 -5.32 0.64 12.77
N ILE A 60 -6.12 0.64 13.83
CA ILE A 60 -7.34 1.47 13.90
C ILE A 60 -6.94 2.94 13.99
N THR A 61 -6.10 3.30 14.95
CA THR A 61 -5.63 4.68 15.14
C THR A 61 -4.83 5.15 13.94
N GLY A 62 -3.95 4.31 13.40
CA GLY A 62 -3.18 4.61 12.20
C GLY A 62 -4.06 4.88 10.98
N LEU A 63 -5.12 4.09 10.78
CA LEU A 63 -6.07 4.28 9.69
C LEU A 63 -6.81 5.61 9.81
N PHE A 64 -7.28 5.97 11.01
CA PHE A 64 -7.93 7.26 11.27
C PHE A 64 -6.99 8.43 10.96
N ILE A 65 -5.76 8.39 11.48
CA ILE A 65 -4.75 9.43 11.24
C ILE A 65 -4.43 9.52 9.75
N PHE A 66 -4.22 8.38 9.09
CA PHE A 66 -3.88 8.34 7.67
C PHE A 66 -4.97 8.99 6.82
N ILE A 67 -6.23 8.57 6.99
CA ILE A 67 -7.36 9.11 6.21
C ILE A 67 -7.51 10.61 6.49
N PHE A 68 -7.46 11.03 7.76
CA PHE A 68 -7.60 12.44 8.14
C PHE A 68 -6.50 13.31 7.52
N VAL A 69 -5.24 12.92 7.70
CA VAL A 69 -4.07 13.69 7.27
C VAL A 69 -3.95 13.73 5.75
N VAL A 70 -4.14 12.60 5.06
CA VAL A 70 -4.13 12.56 3.59
C VAL A 70 -5.26 13.38 2.99
N SER A 71 -6.48 13.29 3.56
CA SER A 71 -7.61 14.08 3.09
C SER A 71 -7.37 15.57 3.29
N ALA A 72 -6.89 15.98 4.48
CA ALA A 72 -6.54 17.37 4.75
C ALA A 72 -5.44 17.89 3.81
N GLY A 73 -4.37 17.10 3.59
CA GLY A 73 -3.28 17.45 2.68
C GLY A 73 -3.75 17.65 1.23
N LEU A 74 -4.63 16.77 0.72
CA LEU A 74 -5.20 16.90 -0.61
C LEU A 74 -6.16 18.11 -0.72
N LEU A 75 -6.93 18.42 0.32
CA LEU A 75 -7.78 19.62 0.36
C LEU A 75 -6.94 20.91 0.32
N ILE A 76 -5.92 21.00 1.17
CA ILE A 76 -4.98 22.14 1.18
C ILE A 76 -4.31 22.30 -0.17
N ARG A 77 -3.90 21.18 -0.78
CA ARG A 77 -3.35 21.19 -2.13
C ARG A 77 -4.34 21.75 -3.13
N SER A 78 -5.60 21.32 -3.10
CA SER A 78 -6.64 21.82 -4.01
C SER A 78 -6.87 23.32 -3.85
N TYR A 79 -6.70 23.85 -2.64
CA TYR A 79 -6.69 25.30 -2.40
C TYR A 79 -5.45 25.95 -3.03
N LEU A 80 -4.25 25.39 -2.78
CA LEU A 80 -2.98 25.89 -3.29
C LEU A 80 -2.83 25.82 -4.82
N SER A 81 -3.52 24.92 -5.50
CA SER A 81 -3.47 24.82 -6.98
C SER A 81 -4.11 26.01 -7.68
N HIS A 82 -4.93 26.79 -7.00
CA HIS A 82 -5.46 28.06 -7.52
C HIS A 82 -4.40 29.17 -7.53
N LEU A 83 -3.32 28.99 -6.75
CA LEU A 83 -2.17 29.88 -6.80
C LEU A 83 -1.25 29.37 -7.92
N ASN A 84 -0.82 30.28 -8.81
CA ASN A 84 0.12 30.00 -9.91
C ASN A 84 1.55 29.74 -9.41
N LEU A 85 1.69 28.77 -8.50
CA LEU A 85 2.94 28.35 -7.87
C LEU A 85 3.66 27.33 -8.74
N LEU A 86 4.99 27.40 -8.74
CA LEU A 86 5.86 26.35 -9.25
C LEU A 86 5.58 25.03 -8.52
N LEU A 87 5.64 23.90 -9.22
CA LEU A 87 5.36 22.56 -8.69
C LEU A 87 6.10 22.29 -7.38
N VAL A 88 7.40 22.59 -7.35
CA VAL A 88 8.28 22.40 -6.18
C VAL A 88 7.83 23.26 -4.98
N ALA A 89 7.49 24.53 -5.23
CA ALA A 89 7.02 25.43 -4.18
C ALA A 89 5.65 24.99 -3.62
N ARG A 90 4.77 24.51 -4.49
CA ARG A 90 3.44 24.01 -4.12
C ARG A 90 3.54 22.78 -3.23
N ILE A 91 4.32 21.78 -3.62
CA ILE A 91 4.50 20.53 -2.86
C ILE A 91 5.12 20.82 -1.50
N SER A 92 6.17 21.63 -1.44
CA SER A 92 6.81 22.04 -0.18
C SER A 92 5.82 22.72 0.76
N ALA A 93 4.99 23.63 0.25
CA ALA A 93 3.97 24.29 1.06
C ALA A 93 2.93 23.31 1.62
N VAL A 94 2.46 22.34 0.81
CA VAL A 94 1.55 21.28 1.29
C VAL A 94 2.20 20.47 2.40
N ILE A 95 3.46 20.05 2.23
CA ILE A 95 4.20 19.27 3.24
C ILE A 95 4.34 20.07 4.55
N ILE A 96 4.71 21.35 4.48
CA ILE A 96 4.84 22.22 5.66
C ILE A 96 3.52 22.32 6.42
N VAL A 97 2.40 22.56 5.71
CA VAL A 97 1.09 22.66 6.36
C VAL A 97 0.68 21.33 7.01
N VAL A 98 0.95 20.20 6.34
CA VAL A 98 0.68 18.86 6.88
C VAL A 98 1.49 18.58 8.12
N ILE A 99 2.79 18.86 8.11
CA ILE A 99 3.65 18.68 9.29
C ILE A 99 3.14 19.58 10.44
N GLY A 100 2.73 20.82 10.13
CA GLY A 100 2.08 21.72 11.09
C GLY A 100 0.78 21.15 11.67
N LEU A 101 -0.08 20.56 10.83
CA LEU A 101 -1.30 19.88 11.28
C LEU A 101 -0.98 18.69 12.20
N MET A 102 0.00 17.87 11.83
CA MET A 102 0.43 16.73 12.65
C MET A 102 1.00 17.18 14.00
N ALA A 103 1.82 18.24 14.01
CA ALA A 103 2.35 18.83 15.23
C ALA A 103 1.21 19.37 16.13
N ALA A 104 0.25 20.09 15.56
CA ALA A 104 -0.91 20.59 16.29
C ALA A 104 -1.75 19.45 16.87
N MET A 105 -2.03 18.40 16.10
CA MET A 105 -2.75 17.22 16.59
C MET A 105 -2.02 16.53 17.73
N SER A 106 -0.70 16.38 17.63
CA SER A 106 0.14 15.79 18.69
C SER A 106 0.03 16.58 20.00
N ILE A 107 0.15 17.91 19.93
CA ILE A 107 0.00 18.80 21.10
C ILE A 107 -1.40 18.68 21.70
N VAL A 108 -2.45 18.75 20.86
CA VAL A 108 -3.85 18.64 21.31
C VAL A 108 -4.11 17.31 22.00
N SER A 109 -3.60 16.21 21.44
CA SER A 109 -3.76 14.89 22.04
C SER A 109 -3.10 14.74 23.40
N GLN A 110 -1.88 15.27 23.53
CA GLN A 110 -1.15 15.24 24.79
C GLN A 110 -1.87 16.07 25.86
N LYS A 111 -2.47 17.21 25.46
CA LYS A 111 -3.26 18.05 26.37
C LYS A 111 -4.60 17.43 26.77
N LEU A 112 -5.22 16.64 25.90
CA LEU A 112 -6.48 15.93 26.19
C LEU A 112 -6.28 14.65 27.01
N GLY A 113 -5.06 14.33 27.43
CA GLY A 113 -4.78 13.17 28.29
C GLY A 113 -4.90 11.83 27.56
N PHE A 114 -4.94 11.82 26.23
CA PHE A 114 -4.83 10.60 25.44
C PHE A 114 -3.37 10.10 25.50
N SER A 115 -2.95 9.55 26.63
CA SER A 115 -1.58 9.09 26.89
C SER A 115 -1.12 7.95 25.98
N GLN A 116 -2.06 7.27 25.30
CA GLN A 116 -1.80 6.17 24.37
C GLN A 116 -2.07 6.52 22.90
N ALA A 117 -2.80 7.60 22.59
CA ALA A 117 -3.40 7.71 21.24
C ALA A 117 -2.51 8.40 20.19
N LEU A 118 -1.59 9.30 20.58
CA LEU A 118 -0.80 10.07 19.60
C LEU A 118 0.66 10.31 20.02
N THR A 119 1.35 9.30 20.53
CA THR A 119 2.82 9.30 20.45
C THR A 119 3.23 9.01 19.00
N VAL A 120 2.89 9.92 18.08
CA VAL A 120 3.35 9.87 16.70
C VAL A 120 4.85 10.13 16.75
N THR A 121 5.62 9.05 16.80
CA THR A 121 7.08 9.14 16.67
C THR A 121 7.43 9.77 15.31
N PHE A 122 8.64 10.32 15.20
CA PHE A 122 9.09 10.94 13.95
C PHE A 122 8.94 10.01 12.73
N PHE A 123 8.98 8.69 12.94
CA PHE A 123 8.95 7.72 11.85
C PHE A 123 7.59 7.62 11.12
N PRO A 124 6.44 7.30 11.77
CA PRO A 124 5.13 7.42 11.13
C PRO A 124 4.83 8.80 10.56
N MET A 125 5.33 9.87 11.20
CA MET A 125 5.18 11.24 10.71
C MET A 125 5.86 11.44 9.35
N ILE A 126 7.12 11.02 9.21
CA ILE A 126 7.87 11.09 7.94
C ILE A 126 7.19 10.25 6.86
N ILE A 127 6.71 9.05 7.21
CA ILE A 127 5.99 8.19 6.26
C ILE A 127 4.70 8.85 5.76
N LEU A 128 3.94 9.48 6.66
CA LEU A 128 2.70 10.18 6.29
C LEU A 128 2.98 11.42 5.43
N ALA A 129 4.01 12.19 5.77
CA ALA A 129 4.45 13.33 4.95
C ALA A 129 4.87 12.87 3.54
N TRP A 130 5.70 11.83 3.44
CA TRP A 130 6.11 11.21 2.18
C TRP A 130 4.91 10.70 1.37
N THR A 131 3.95 10.07 2.05
CA THR A 131 2.71 9.60 1.44
C THR A 131 1.95 10.76 0.78
N ILE A 132 1.84 11.89 1.48
CA ILE A 132 1.13 13.06 0.95
C ILE A 132 1.89 13.70 -0.20
N GLU A 133 3.21 13.80 -0.10
CA GLU A 133 4.05 14.27 -1.21
C GLU A 133 3.79 13.44 -2.47
N ARG A 134 3.88 12.10 -2.35
CA ARG A 134 3.66 11.19 -3.47
C ARG A 134 2.25 11.29 -4.05
N MET A 135 1.22 11.37 -3.19
CA MET A 135 -0.17 11.53 -3.63
C MET A 135 -0.41 12.91 -4.25
N SER A 136 0.30 13.93 -3.79
CA SER A 136 0.20 15.28 -4.34
C SER A 136 0.79 15.33 -5.75
N ILE A 137 1.95 14.72 -5.97
CA ILE A 137 2.54 14.59 -7.31
C ILE A 137 1.61 13.78 -8.22
N LEU A 138 1.14 12.62 -7.77
CA LEU A 138 0.25 11.75 -8.56
C LEU A 138 -1.03 12.46 -9.01
N TRP A 139 -1.61 13.29 -8.16
CA TRP A 139 -2.80 14.07 -8.54
C TRP A 139 -2.48 15.15 -9.57
N GLU A 140 -1.25 15.69 -9.58
CA GLU A 140 -0.85 16.68 -10.60
C GLU A 140 -0.65 15.99 -11.95
N GLU A 141 -0.02 14.82 -11.93
CA GLU A 141 0.35 14.05 -13.13
C GLU A 141 -0.85 13.30 -13.74
N ASP A 142 -1.59 12.55 -12.92
CA ASP A 142 -2.62 11.60 -13.37
C ASP A 142 -4.05 11.99 -12.93
N GLY A 143 -4.19 13.06 -12.13
CA GLY A 143 -5.48 13.59 -11.69
C GLY A 143 -6.10 12.94 -10.44
N PRO A 144 -7.22 13.50 -9.94
CA PRO A 144 -7.84 13.11 -8.66
C PRO A 144 -8.36 11.68 -8.63
N LYS A 145 -8.89 11.19 -9.77
CA LYS A 145 -9.45 9.84 -9.88
C LYS A 145 -8.36 8.79 -9.67
N GLU A 146 -7.18 9.00 -10.26
CA GLU A 146 -6.09 8.04 -10.15
C GLU A 146 -5.51 8.02 -8.73
N VAL A 147 -5.49 9.17 -8.05
CA VAL A 147 -5.08 9.26 -6.63
C VAL A 147 -6.01 8.49 -5.73
N LEU A 148 -7.33 8.57 -5.95
CA LEU A 148 -8.28 7.81 -5.15
C LEU A 148 -8.08 6.30 -5.36
N ILE A 149 -7.89 5.86 -6.61
CA ILE A 149 -7.69 4.45 -6.94
C ILE A 149 -6.38 3.91 -6.36
N GLN A 150 -5.26 4.60 -6.64
CA GLN A 150 -3.94 4.17 -6.17
C GLN A 150 -3.78 4.36 -4.66
N GLY A 151 -4.41 5.38 -4.07
CA GLY A 151 -4.45 5.62 -2.64
C GLY A 151 -5.23 4.54 -1.89
N ALA A 152 -6.44 4.22 -2.34
CA ALA A 152 -7.24 3.14 -1.77
C ALA A 152 -6.56 1.77 -1.97
N GLY A 153 -5.98 1.52 -3.15
CA GLY A 153 -5.22 0.30 -3.42
C GLY A 153 -3.98 0.17 -2.53
N SER A 154 -3.20 1.25 -2.38
CA SER A 154 -2.04 1.27 -1.46
C SER A 154 -2.45 1.02 -0.01
N LEU A 155 -3.55 1.64 0.44
CA LEU A 155 -4.06 1.47 1.80
C LEU A 155 -4.56 0.04 2.03
N PHE A 156 -5.29 -0.54 1.08
CA PHE A 156 -5.75 -1.92 1.16
C PHE A 156 -4.58 -2.91 1.24
N VAL A 157 -3.58 -2.75 0.37
CA VAL A 157 -2.37 -3.57 0.40
C VAL A 157 -1.60 -3.38 1.72
N ALA A 158 -1.53 -2.16 2.24
CA ALA A 158 -0.89 -1.88 3.52
C ALA A 158 -1.59 -2.56 4.71
N ILE A 159 -2.91 -2.60 4.71
CA ILE A 159 -3.70 -3.31 5.74
C ILE A 159 -3.39 -4.81 5.69
N LEU A 160 -3.37 -5.42 4.50
CA LEU A 160 -3.04 -6.84 4.36
C LEU A 160 -1.59 -7.14 4.76
N ALA A 161 -0.65 -6.29 4.34
CA ALA A 161 0.75 -6.40 4.75
C ALA A 161 0.91 -6.28 6.26
N TYR A 162 0.22 -5.31 6.90
CA TYR A 162 0.20 -5.17 8.35
C TYR A 162 -0.32 -6.44 9.04
N LEU A 163 -1.44 -7.00 8.58
CA LEU A 163 -2.02 -8.21 9.18
C LEU A 163 -1.08 -9.43 9.06
N CYS A 164 -0.38 -9.56 7.93
CA CYS A 164 0.62 -10.60 7.74
C CYS A 164 1.86 -10.37 8.63
N MET A 165 2.37 -9.14 8.69
CA MET A 165 3.57 -8.80 9.46
C MET A 165 3.35 -8.87 10.97
N THR A 166 2.14 -8.59 11.45
CA THR A 166 1.77 -8.67 12.88
C THR A 166 1.29 -10.06 13.30
N ASN A 167 1.28 -11.04 12.39
CA ASN A 167 0.97 -12.42 12.73
C ASN A 167 2.10 -13.03 13.56
N ARG A 168 1.76 -13.57 14.75
CA ARG A 168 2.73 -14.16 15.69
C ARG A 168 3.59 -15.27 15.07
N VAL A 169 3.04 -16.05 14.15
CA VAL A 169 3.78 -17.12 13.45
C VAL A 169 4.83 -16.53 12.52
N VAL A 170 4.47 -15.50 11.75
CA VAL A 170 5.36 -14.82 10.81
C VAL A 170 6.46 -14.08 11.57
N GLU A 171 6.10 -13.35 12.62
CA GLU A 171 7.07 -12.65 13.48
C GLU A 171 8.07 -13.64 14.10
N TYR A 172 7.56 -14.74 14.68
CA TYR A 172 8.40 -15.76 15.29
C TYR A 172 9.34 -16.41 14.28
N LEU A 173 8.84 -16.86 13.13
CA LEU A 173 9.65 -17.50 12.11
C LEU A 173 10.73 -16.57 11.57
N THR A 174 10.36 -15.35 11.22
CA THR A 174 11.29 -14.39 10.60
C THR A 174 12.39 -14.00 11.58
N PHE A 175 12.07 -13.81 12.87
CA PHE A 175 13.04 -13.42 13.89
C PHE A 175 14.00 -14.56 14.28
N ASN A 176 13.51 -15.80 14.34
CA ASN A 176 14.33 -16.96 14.72
C ASN A 176 15.13 -17.55 13.56
N PHE A 177 14.60 -17.45 12.34
CA PHE A 177 15.20 -18.01 11.13
C PHE A 177 15.35 -16.92 10.06
N PRO A 178 16.31 -15.99 10.22
CA PRO A 178 16.56 -14.93 9.24
C PRO A 178 16.95 -15.47 7.86
N GLU A 179 17.37 -16.73 7.74
CA GLU A 179 17.63 -17.41 6.46
C GLU A 179 16.38 -17.49 5.57
N LEU A 180 15.18 -17.47 6.18
CA LEU A 180 13.91 -17.41 5.44
C LEU A 180 13.80 -16.15 4.57
N LEU A 181 14.60 -15.11 4.83
CA LEU A 181 14.69 -13.95 3.95
C LEU A 181 15.20 -14.31 2.55
N PHE A 182 16.13 -15.26 2.43
CA PHE A 182 16.61 -15.73 1.13
C PHE A 182 15.56 -16.55 0.39
N VAL A 183 14.79 -17.36 1.13
CA VAL A 183 13.64 -18.09 0.56
C VAL A 183 12.59 -17.10 0.06
N ASN A 184 12.25 -16.09 0.86
CA ASN A 184 11.34 -15.03 0.47
C ASN A 184 11.85 -14.26 -0.76
N LEU A 185 13.14 -13.92 -0.80
CA LEU A 185 13.77 -13.31 -1.96
C LEU A 185 13.62 -14.18 -3.21
N ALA A 186 13.88 -15.49 -3.11
CA ALA A 186 13.72 -16.42 -4.22
C ALA A 186 12.26 -16.43 -4.72
N VAL A 187 11.28 -16.45 -3.82
CA VAL A 187 9.85 -16.37 -4.18
C VAL A 187 9.53 -15.05 -4.88
N ILE A 188 10.02 -13.92 -4.38
CA ILE A 188 9.83 -12.61 -5.01
C ILE A 188 10.43 -12.60 -6.42
N LEU A 189 11.62 -13.17 -6.62
CA LEU A 189 12.27 -13.24 -7.93
C LEU A 189 11.48 -14.14 -8.90
N LEU A 190 10.98 -15.29 -8.44
CA LEU A 190 10.11 -16.17 -9.23
C LEU A 190 8.82 -15.46 -9.64
N LEU A 191 8.17 -14.75 -8.71
CA LEU A 191 6.99 -13.94 -9.00
C LEU A 191 7.32 -12.76 -9.93
N GLY A 192 8.54 -12.23 -9.88
CA GLY A 192 9.00 -11.18 -10.79
C GLY A 192 9.13 -11.64 -12.24
N GLN A 193 9.34 -12.94 -12.47
CA GLN A 193 9.35 -13.55 -13.81
C GLN A 193 7.95 -13.96 -14.29
N TYR A 194 6.92 -13.82 -13.46
CA TYR A 194 5.56 -14.21 -13.80
C TYR A 194 4.97 -13.26 -14.86
N THR A 195 4.83 -13.76 -16.09
CA THR A 195 4.17 -13.08 -17.22
C THR A 195 2.72 -13.52 -17.41
N GLY A 196 2.18 -14.35 -16.53
CA GLY A 196 0.81 -14.86 -16.64
C GLY A 196 -0.25 -13.76 -16.49
N TYR A 197 -1.46 -14.03 -16.97
CA TYR A 197 -2.59 -13.10 -16.91
C TYR A 197 -2.95 -12.74 -15.47
N ARG A 198 -3.28 -11.45 -15.25
CA ARG A 198 -3.72 -10.98 -13.93
C ARG A 198 -5.07 -11.59 -13.59
N LEU A 199 -5.32 -11.92 -12.33
CA LEU A 199 -6.62 -12.43 -11.86
C LEU A 199 -7.76 -11.44 -12.16
N SER A 200 -7.44 -10.15 -12.12
CA SER A 200 -8.36 -9.07 -12.52
C SER A 200 -8.64 -9.02 -14.03
N GLU A 201 -7.75 -9.52 -14.86
CA GLU A 201 -7.93 -9.59 -16.32
C GLU A 201 -8.84 -10.74 -16.70
N LEU A 202 -8.75 -11.91 -16.04
CA LEU A 202 -9.69 -13.02 -16.26
C LEU A 202 -11.15 -12.57 -16.10
N ARG A 203 -11.44 -11.74 -15.09
CA ARG A 203 -12.78 -11.16 -14.90
C ARG A 203 -13.19 -10.16 -15.99
N ARG A 204 -12.23 -9.44 -16.59
CA ARG A 204 -12.50 -8.46 -17.65
C ARG A 204 -12.74 -9.12 -19.01
N PHE A 205 -12.16 -10.30 -19.26
CA PHE A 205 -12.27 -11.01 -20.53
C PHE A 205 -13.41 -12.04 -20.59
N GLN A 206 -14.10 -12.32 -19.47
CA GLN A 206 -15.32 -13.15 -19.45
C GLN A 206 -16.40 -12.72 -20.45
N PRO A 207 -16.76 -11.42 -20.61
CA PRO A 207 -17.81 -11.02 -21.54
C PRO A 207 -17.43 -11.20 -23.02
N LEU A 208 -16.13 -11.19 -23.35
CA LEU A 208 -15.64 -11.38 -24.72
C LEU A 208 -15.73 -12.86 -25.13
N ALA A 209 -15.39 -13.78 -24.23
CA ALA A 209 -15.56 -15.21 -24.45
C ALA A 209 -17.04 -15.61 -24.62
N GLU A 210 -17.94 -14.96 -23.86
CA GLU A 210 -19.38 -15.21 -23.94
C GLU A 210 -19.98 -14.66 -25.26
N THR A 211 -19.49 -13.52 -25.74
CA THR A 211 -19.91 -12.94 -27.03
C THR A 211 -19.46 -13.77 -28.24
N GLU A 212 -18.23 -14.30 -28.22
CA GLU A 212 -17.75 -15.21 -29.26
C GLU A 212 -18.57 -16.51 -29.30
N LEU A 213 -18.84 -17.12 -28.15
CA LEU A 213 -19.62 -18.35 -28.07
C LEU A 213 -21.03 -18.15 -28.67
N ASP A 214 -21.68 -17.03 -28.36
CA ASP A 214 -22.99 -16.67 -28.91
C ASP A 214 -22.97 -16.45 -30.43
N SER A 215 -21.88 -15.88 -30.96
CA SER A 215 -21.72 -15.68 -32.41
C SER A 215 -21.55 -17.01 -33.17
N VAL A 216 -20.77 -17.94 -32.61
CA VAL A 216 -20.55 -19.29 -33.19
C VAL A 216 -21.85 -20.10 -33.17
N LEU A 217 -22.63 -20.03 -32.09
CA LEU A 217 -23.92 -20.70 -31.97
C LEU A 217 -24.97 -20.14 -32.94
N ARG A 218 -24.98 -18.83 -33.19
CA ARG A 218 -25.85 -18.20 -34.21
C ARG A 218 -25.47 -18.63 -35.62
N GLN A 219 -24.18 -18.75 -35.90
CA GLN A 219 -23.69 -19.17 -37.22
C GLN A 219 -24.02 -20.65 -37.50
N GLN A 220 -23.95 -21.52 -36.50
CA GLN A 220 -24.41 -22.91 -36.63
C GLN A 220 -25.93 -23.03 -36.85
N LYS A 221 -26.75 -22.26 -36.14
CA LYS A 221 -28.21 -22.25 -36.36
C LYS A 221 -28.59 -21.73 -37.75
N SER A 222 -27.87 -20.73 -38.25
CA SER A 222 -28.09 -20.19 -39.60
C SER A 222 -27.83 -21.25 -40.69
N ASN A 223 -26.71 -21.97 -40.59
CA ASN A 223 -26.34 -23.01 -41.55
C ASN A 223 -27.27 -24.23 -41.51
N HIS A 224 -27.86 -24.53 -40.34
CA HIS A 224 -28.78 -25.66 -40.23
C HIS A 224 -30.16 -25.37 -40.85
N ASN A 225 -30.64 -24.12 -40.78
CA ASN A 225 -31.89 -23.72 -41.45
C ASN A 225 -31.78 -23.68 -42.97
N THR A 226 -30.59 -23.41 -43.54
CA THR A 226 -30.41 -23.40 -45.01
C THR A 226 -30.32 -24.81 -45.61
N ALA A 227 -30.04 -25.83 -44.79
CA ALA A 227 -29.95 -27.22 -45.23
C ALA A 227 -31.31 -27.94 -45.25
N ASN A 228 -32.33 -27.39 -44.60
CA ASN A 228 -33.66 -28.00 -44.49
C ASN A 228 -34.68 -27.43 -45.48
N ASP A 229 -34.26 -26.45 -46.30
CA ASP A 229 -35.07 -25.75 -47.31
C ASP A 229 -34.69 -26.15 -48.76
N LYS A 230 -33.94 -27.25 -48.89
CA LYS A 230 -33.59 -27.93 -50.16
C LYS A 230 -34.08 -29.37 -50.12
#